data_AF-A0A1M4V9R7-F1
#
_entry.id   AF-A0A1M4V9R7-F1
#
_cell.length_a   1.000
_cell.length_b   1.000
_cell.length_c   1.000
_cell.angle_alpha   90.00
_cell.angle_beta   90.00
_cell.angle_gamma   90.00
#
_symmetry.space_group_name_H-M   'P 1'
#
loop_
_entity.id
_entity.type
_entity.pdbx_description
1 polymer ?
#
loop_
_entity_poly.entity_id
_entity_poly.type
_entity_poly.pdbx_seq_one_letter_code
_entity_poly.pdbx_strand_id
1 'polypeptide(L)'
;MVNERGSALIFTLMVILILTVLGVAILEVTITNYKISHAYANSISASYAAEAALDIAKNEFNDQLLSDLSQRAQNIINNTNEKIPREFLYQSIYSFVQNYLQENVFYKYPQSGYLGDTGQKYTIQSMTLDSNYNRLTYIIHINTTGEYKNIKKEGYAELILNLESSDPLTVSKWEIK
;
A
#
# COMPACT_ATOMS: atom_id res chain seq x y z
N MET A 1 0.69 -34.26 -66.97
CA MET A 1 0.56 -32.86 -67.43
C MET A 1 -0.76 -32.17 -67.06
N VAL A 2 -1.96 -32.70 -67.37
CA VAL A 2 -3.23 -32.02 -66.97
C VAL A 2 -3.54 -32.18 -65.47
N ASN A 3 -3.23 -33.36 -64.89
CA ASN A 3 -3.52 -33.67 -63.48
C ASN A 3 -2.62 -32.90 -62.48
N GLU A 4 -1.40 -32.56 -62.88
CA GLU A 4 -0.43 -31.83 -62.05
C GLU A 4 -0.86 -30.38 -61.81
N ARG A 5 -1.51 -29.74 -62.80
CA ARG A 5 -1.97 -28.35 -62.70
C ARG A 5 -3.13 -28.19 -61.69
N GLY A 6 -4.03 -29.16 -61.61
CA GLY A 6 -5.10 -29.18 -60.62
C GLY A 6 -4.57 -29.43 -59.20
N SER A 7 -3.61 -30.34 -59.06
CA SER A 7 -2.97 -30.62 -57.76
C SER A 7 -2.15 -29.44 -57.22
N ALA A 8 -1.47 -28.69 -58.11
CA ALA A 8 -0.73 -27.49 -57.74
C ALA A 8 -1.65 -26.38 -57.22
N LEU A 9 -2.83 -26.20 -57.83
CA LEU A 9 -3.83 -25.23 -57.39
C LEU A 9 -4.40 -25.56 -56.00
N ILE A 10 -4.67 -26.84 -55.73
CA ILE A 10 -5.16 -27.29 -54.42
C ILE A 10 -4.08 -27.08 -53.36
N PHE A 11 -2.82 -27.38 -53.69
CA PHE A 11 -1.70 -27.18 -52.79
C PHE A 11 -1.48 -25.71 -52.44
N THR A 12 -1.53 -24.79 -53.42
CA THR A 12 -1.41 -23.35 -53.14
C THR A 12 -2.57 -22.83 -52.29
N LEU A 13 -3.80 -23.29 -52.55
CA LEU A 13 -4.96 -22.96 -51.70
C LEU A 13 -4.80 -23.46 -50.27
N MET A 14 -4.32 -24.69 -50.08
CA MET A 14 -4.04 -25.23 -48.74
C MET A 14 -2.96 -24.40 -48.02
N VAL A 15 -1.88 -24.04 -48.71
CA VAL A 15 -0.80 -23.22 -48.13
C VAL A 15 -1.31 -21.84 -47.75
N ILE A 16 -2.11 -21.19 -48.61
CA ILE A 16 -2.70 -19.88 -48.30
C ILE A 16 -3.61 -19.98 -47.08
N LEU A 17 -4.45 -21.03 -47.00
CA LEU A 17 -5.33 -21.25 -45.86
C LEU A 17 -4.55 -21.48 -44.55
N ILE A 18 -3.46 -22.25 -44.61
CA ILE A 18 -2.60 -22.46 -43.43
C ILE A 18 -1.93 -21.14 -43.01
N LEU A 19 -1.44 -20.35 -43.97
CA LEU A 19 -0.80 -19.06 -43.69
C LEU A 19 -1.79 -18.03 -43.14
N THR A 20 -3.04 -18.00 -43.61
CA THR A 20 -4.05 -17.09 -43.07
C THR A 20 -4.46 -17.48 -41.65
N VAL A 21 -4.66 -18.77 -41.37
CA VAL A 21 -4.94 -19.26 -40.02
C VAL A 21 -3.78 -18.93 -39.07
N LEU A 22 -2.53 -19.14 -39.52
CA LEU A 22 -1.34 -18.77 -38.76
C LEU A 22 -1.25 -17.26 -38.50
N GLY A 23 -1.50 -16.45 -39.54
CA GLY A 23 -1.47 -15.00 -39.43
C GLY A 23 -2.50 -14.46 -38.43
N VAL A 24 -3.72 -14.98 -38.47
CA VAL A 24 -4.78 -14.63 -37.50
C VAL A 24 -4.40 -15.05 -36.09
N ALA A 25 -3.86 -16.26 -35.91
CA ALA A 25 -3.43 -16.74 -34.59
C ALA A 25 -2.33 -15.86 -33.97
N ILE A 26 -1.31 -15.47 -34.76
CA ILE A 26 -0.24 -14.58 -34.30
C ILE A 26 -0.80 -13.20 -33.94
N LEU A 27 -1.72 -12.67 -34.76
CA LEU A 27 -2.34 -11.37 -34.51
C LEU A 27 -3.15 -11.38 -33.21
N GLU A 28 -3.91 -12.44 -32.95
CA GLU A 28 -4.68 -12.59 -31.72
C GLU A 28 -3.79 -12.67 -30.47
N VAL A 29 -2.72 -13.48 -30.53
CA VAL A 29 -1.73 -13.58 -29.44
C VAL A 29 -1.07 -12.23 -29.19
N THR A 30 -0.73 -11.49 -30.25
CA THR A 30 -0.08 -10.17 -30.14
C THR A 30 -1.00 -9.14 -29.47
N ILE A 31 -2.27 -9.06 -29.89
CA ILE A 31 -3.25 -8.14 -29.29
C ILE A 31 -3.48 -8.50 -27.82
N THR A 32 -3.57 -9.79 -27.51
CA THR A 32 -3.76 -10.27 -26.15
C THR A 32 -2.58 -9.89 -25.26
N ASN A 33 -1.35 -10.14 -25.71
CA ASN A 33 -0.15 -9.77 -24.98
C ASN A 33 -0.04 -8.25 -24.78
N TYR A 34 -0.41 -7.46 -25.78
CA TYR A 34 -0.44 -6.00 -25.66
C TYR A 34 -1.40 -5.54 -24.56
N LYS A 35 -2.63 -6.09 -24.52
CA LYS A 35 -3.62 -5.78 -23.49
C LYS A 35 -3.16 -6.19 -22.10
N ILE A 36 -2.58 -7.39 -21.97
CA ILE A 36 -2.03 -7.90 -20.69
C ILE A 36 -0.92 -6.98 -20.20
N SER A 37 0.02 -6.62 -21.09
CA SER A 37 1.13 -5.71 -20.75
C SER A 37 0.64 -4.34 -20.28
N HIS A 38 -0.35 -3.76 -20.96
CA HIS A 38 -0.96 -2.50 -20.54
C HIS A 38 -1.68 -2.60 -19.20
N ALA A 39 -2.43 -3.68 -18.95
CA ALA A 39 -3.09 -3.89 -17.66
C ALA A 39 -2.06 -4.05 -16.54
N TYR A 40 -0.98 -4.79 -16.79
CA TYR A 40 0.12 -4.97 -15.85
C TYR A 40 0.83 -3.65 -15.53
N ALA A 41 1.16 -2.85 -16.53
CA ALA A 41 1.74 -1.52 -16.33
C ALA A 41 0.83 -0.60 -15.50
N ASN A 42 -0.47 -0.57 -15.81
CA ASN A 42 -1.43 0.21 -15.02
C ASN A 42 -1.54 -0.32 -13.57
N SER A 43 -1.45 -1.63 -13.37
CA SER A 43 -1.48 -2.26 -12.04
C SER A 43 -0.26 -1.87 -11.22
N ILE A 44 0.93 -1.84 -11.83
CA ILE A 44 2.15 -1.37 -11.18
C ILE A 44 1.99 0.09 -10.75
N SER A 45 1.46 0.95 -11.62
CA SER A 45 1.23 2.36 -11.28
C SER A 45 0.25 2.54 -10.11
N ALA A 46 -0.82 1.73 -10.04
CA ALA A 46 -1.72 1.72 -8.90
C ALA A 46 -1.02 1.23 -7.62
N SER A 47 -0.16 0.21 -7.71
CA SER A 47 0.66 -0.24 -6.58
C SER A 47 1.61 0.84 -6.07
N TYR A 48 2.28 1.58 -6.96
CA TYR A 48 3.13 2.70 -6.55
C TYR A 48 2.34 3.84 -5.89
N ALA A 49 1.10 4.08 -6.32
CA ALA A 49 0.23 5.04 -5.65
C ALA A 49 -0.15 4.60 -4.22
N ALA A 50 -0.42 3.31 -4.01
CA ALA A 50 -0.70 2.76 -2.68
C ALA A 50 0.54 2.83 -1.77
N GLU A 51 1.71 2.52 -2.32
CA GLU A 51 3.01 2.60 -1.64
C GLU A 51 3.30 4.02 -1.18
N ALA A 52 3.16 5.01 -2.07
CA ALA A 52 3.41 6.40 -1.72
C ALA A 52 2.46 6.91 -0.62
N ALA A 53 1.20 6.44 -0.60
CA ALA A 53 0.30 6.75 0.51
C ALA A 53 0.80 6.16 1.85
N LEU A 54 1.37 4.95 1.86
CA LEU A 54 1.94 4.37 3.08
C LEU A 54 3.17 5.15 3.54
N ASP A 55 4.04 5.56 2.60
CA ASP A 55 5.20 6.39 2.91
C ASP A 55 4.80 7.76 3.49
N ILE A 56 3.81 8.42 2.88
CA ILE A 56 3.27 9.68 3.40
C ILE A 56 2.70 9.47 4.81
N ALA A 57 1.91 8.41 5.01
CA ALA A 57 1.32 8.10 6.31
C ALA A 57 2.39 7.82 7.39
N LYS A 58 3.46 7.08 7.05
CA LYS A 58 4.60 6.85 7.93
C LYS A 58 5.32 8.15 8.29
N ASN A 59 5.46 9.06 7.33
CA ASN A 59 6.15 10.34 7.54
C ASN A 59 5.40 11.32 8.46
N GLU A 60 4.11 11.10 8.74
CA GLU A 60 3.40 11.84 9.79
C GLU A 60 4.01 11.61 11.17
N PHE A 61 4.64 10.45 11.39
CA PHE A 61 5.37 10.10 12.61
C PHE A 61 6.82 10.61 12.55
N ASN A 62 6.97 11.91 12.35
CA ASN A 62 8.28 12.56 12.33
C ASN A 62 8.94 12.62 13.72
N ASP A 63 10.25 12.91 13.75
CA ASP A 63 11.06 12.95 14.97
C ASP A 63 10.49 13.88 16.05
N GLN A 64 9.90 15.02 15.65
CA GLN A 64 9.29 15.97 16.58
C GLN A 64 8.09 15.35 17.29
N LEU A 65 7.18 14.74 16.54
CA LEU A 65 6.01 14.06 17.10
C LEU A 65 6.40 12.91 18.04
N LEU A 66 7.39 12.11 17.61
CA LEU A 66 7.89 10.97 18.39
C LEU A 66 8.59 11.42 19.68
N SER A 67 9.37 12.50 19.62
CA SER A 67 9.99 13.13 20.78
C SER A 67 8.95 13.68 21.75
N ASP A 68 7.93 14.39 21.26
CA ASP A 68 6.87 14.97 22.09
C ASP A 68 6.06 13.88 22.81
N LEU A 69 5.74 12.78 22.13
CA LEU A 69 5.09 11.62 22.74
C LEU A 69 5.95 10.99 23.84
N SER A 70 7.23 10.76 23.55
CA SER A 70 8.17 10.12 24.49
C SER A 70 8.39 10.99 25.73
N GLN A 71 8.59 12.30 25.55
CA GLN A 71 8.79 13.24 26.65
C GLN A 71 7.54 13.34 27.53
N ARG A 72 6.35 13.40 26.93
CA ARG A 72 5.08 13.46 27.68
C ARG A 72 4.81 12.16 28.43
N ALA A 73 5.08 11.00 27.82
CA ALA A 73 4.97 9.72 28.50
C ALA A 73 5.93 9.64 29.71
N GLN A 74 7.19 10.06 29.55
CA GLN A 74 8.16 10.11 30.66
C GLN A 74 7.73 11.07 31.78
N ASN A 75 7.14 12.23 31.43
CA ASN A 75 6.61 13.15 32.43
C ASN A 75 5.47 12.52 33.25
N ILE A 76 4.60 11.72 32.64
CA ILE A 76 3.56 10.99 33.36
C ILE A 76 4.20 9.98 34.34
N ILE A 77 5.21 9.24 33.89
CA ILE A 77 5.94 8.26 34.73
C ILE A 77 6.61 8.96 35.92
N ASN A 78 7.34 10.05 35.69
CA ASN A 78 8.11 10.74 36.71
C ASN A 78 7.25 11.46 37.75
N ASN A 79 6.05 11.93 37.36
CA ASN A 79 5.13 12.60 38.28
C ASN A 79 4.15 11.63 38.96
N THR A 80 4.21 10.34 38.64
CA THR A 80 3.33 9.32 39.22
C THR A 80 3.80 8.93 40.61
N ASN A 81 2.86 8.85 41.56
CA ASN A 81 3.15 8.35 42.90
C ASN A 81 3.52 6.86 42.85
N GLU A 82 4.60 6.47 43.53
CA GLU A 82 5.10 5.09 43.59
C GLU A 82 4.06 4.06 44.07
N LYS A 83 3.00 4.50 44.75
CA LYS A 83 1.90 3.65 45.21
C LYS A 83 0.90 3.26 44.12
N ILE A 84 0.96 3.89 42.93
CA ILE A 84 0.04 3.57 41.83
C ILE A 84 0.50 2.29 41.13
N PRO A 85 -0.38 1.29 40.94
CA PRO A 85 -0.01 0.08 40.23
C PRO A 85 0.38 0.39 38.78
N ARG A 86 1.42 -0.28 38.29
CA ARG A 86 1.99 -0.03 36.95
C ARG A 86 0.98 -0.19 35.81
N GLU A 87 0.02 -1.09 35.95
CA GLU A 87 -1.05 -1.29 34.97
C GLU A 87 -1.89 -0.01 34.77
N PHE A 88 -2.26 0.68 35.85
CA PHE A 88 -3.01 1.94 35.76
C PHE A 88 -2.17 3.04 35.10
N LEU A 89 -0.86 3.06 35.37
CA LEU A 89 0.06 3.99 34.75
C LEU A 89 0.13 3.77 33.23
N TYR A 90 0.35 2.53 32.78
CA TYR A 90 0.42 2.22 31.34
C TYR A 90 -0.91 2.48 30.63
N GLN A 91 -2.05 2.18 31.28
CA GLN A 91 -3.37 2.53 30.75
C GLN A 91 -3.55 4.04 30.59
N SER A 92 -3.10 4.85 31.56
CA SER A 92 -3.17 6.30 31.46
C SER A 92 -2.30 6.85 30.33
N ILE A 93 -1.11 6.28 30.14
CA ILE A 93 -0.21 6.69 29.05
C ILE A 93 -0.78 6.28 27.71
N TYR A 94 -1.32 5.06 27.59
CA TYR A 94 -2.01 4.61 26.39
C TYR A 94 -3.14 5.58 26.00
N SER A 95 -4.02 5.96 26.94
CA SER A 95 -5.09 6.91 26.66
C SER A 95 -4.57 8.28 26.22
N PHE A 96 -3.47 8.74 26.81
CA PHE A 96 -2.79 9.95 26.34
C PHE A 96 -2.28 9.81 24.90
N VAL A 97 -1.54 8.75 24.58
CA VAL A 97 -0.98 8.50 23.25
C VAL A 97 -2.09 8.40 22.21
N GLN A 98 -3.15 7.66 22.52
CA GLN A 98 -4.30 7.51 21.64
C GLN A 98 -4.95 8.86 21.34
N ASN A 99 -5.22 9.68 22.35
CA ASN A 99 -5.82 11.00 22.16
C ASN A 99 -4.89 11.94 21.39
N TYR A 100 -3.60 11.94 21.71
CA TYR A 100 -2.62 12.78 21.04
C TYR A 100 -2.50 12.42 19.55
N LEU A 101 -2.39 11.13 19.21
CA LEU A 101 -2.36 10.67 17.83
C LEU A 101 -3.67 10.95 17.10
N GLN A 102 -4.81 10.82 17.78
CA GLN A 102 -6.11 11.17 17.22
C GLN A 102 -6.17 12.64 16.81
N GLU A 103 -5.75 13.54 17.70
CA GLU A 103 -5.81 15.00 17.52
C GLU A 103 -4.76 15.56 16.56
N ASN A 104 -3.61 14.89 16.41
CA ASN A 104 -2.49 15.43 15.63
C ASN A 104 -2.25 14.68 14.30
N VAL A 105 -2.65 13.41 14.19
CA VAL A 105 -2.38 12.56 13.03
C VAL A 105 -3.67 11.99 12.44
N PHE A 106 -4.42 11.20 13.21
CA PHE A 106 -5.48 10.36 12.65
C PHE A 106 -6.69 11.16 12.15
N TYR A 107 -7.00 12.32 12.74
CA TYR A 107 -8.11 13.17 12.31
C TYR A 107 -8.00 13.65 10.86
N LYS A 108 -6.79 13.66 10.28
CA LYS A 108 -6.55 14.12 8.89
C LYS A 108 -7.13 13.16 7.86
N TYR A 109 -7.44 11.92 8.25
CA TYR A 109 -7.79 10.85 7.33
C TYR A 109 -9.28 10.48 7.40
N PRO A 110 -9.91 10.16 6.25
CA PRO A 110 -9.30 9.88 4.95
C PRO A 110 -8.83 11.13 4.18
N GLN A 111 -7.68 11.01 3.51
CA GLN A 111 -7.12 12.06 2.64
C GLN A 111 -6.61 11.46 1.32
N SER A 112 -6.90 12.13 0.21
CA SER A 112 -6.43 11.74 -1.12
C SER A 112 -5.53 12.79 -1.74
N GLY A 113 -4.66 12.36 -2.65
CA GLY A 113 -3.85 13.21 -3.50
C GLY A 113 -3.46 12.51 -4.79
N TYR A 114 -2.62 13.17 -5.59
CA TYR A 114 -2.12 12.63 -6.86
C TYR A 114 -0.60 12.60 -6.87
N LEU A 115 -0.02 11.57 -7.51
CA LEU A 115 1.41 11.47 -7.76
C LEU A 115 1.77 12.05 -9.13
N GLY A 116 2.40 13.23 -9.09
CA GLY A 116 2.84 13.97 -10.28
C GLY A 116 1.70 14.23 -11.27
N ASP A 117 2.07 14.40 -12.55
CA ASP A 117 1.12 14.73 -13.62
C ASP A 117 0.48 13.49 -14.28
N THR A 118 0.84 12.30 -13.80
CA THR A 118 0.49 11.04 -14.48
C THR A 118 -0.93 10.57 -14.20
N GLY A 119 -1.62 11.17 -13.22
CA GLY A 119 -3.00 10.83 -12.84
C GLY A 119 -3.14 9.63 -11.89
N GLN A 120 -2.04 9.20 -11.28
CA GLN A 120 -2.03 8.21 -10.19
C GLN A 120 -2.59 8.85 -8.93
N LYS A 121 -3.71 8.35 -8.42
CA LYS A 121 -4.35 8.86 -7.22
C LYS A 121 -3.99 7.97 -6.05
N TYR A 122 -3.58 8.55 -4.94
CA TYR A 122 -3.36 7.86 -3.69
C TYR A 122 -4.39 8.31 -2.66
N THR A 123 -4.75 7.44 -1.73
CA THR A 123 -5.67 7.72 -0.63
C THR A 123 -5.19 7.02 0.61
N ILE A 124 -4.93 7.76 1.68
CA ILE A 124 -4.77 7.22 3.02
C ILE A 124 -6.18 7.13 3.60
N GLN A 125 -6.67 5.91 3.82
CA GLN A 125 -8.06 5.66 4.20
C GLN A 125 -8.25 5.86 5.70
N SER A 126 -7.38 5.24 6.49
CA SER A 126 -7.45 5.30 7.94
C SER A 126 -6.09 5.03 8.56
N MET A 127 -5.89 5.61 9.73
CA MET A 127 -4.86 5.22 10.68
C MET A 127 -5.50 4.99 12.04
N THR A 128 -5.15 3.90 12.70
CA THR A 128 -5.73 3.52 13.99
C THR A 128 -4.68 2.93 14.90
N LEU A 129 -4.79 3.21 16.20
CA LEU A 129 -3.98 2.57 17.24
C LEU A 129 -4.68 1.30 17.74
N ASP A 130 -3.95 0.20 17.83
CA ASP A 130 -4.43 -1.03 18.48
C ASP A 130 -4.63 -0.78 19.98
N SER A 131 -5.72 -1.28 20.53
CA SER A 131 -6.01 -1.22 21.97
C SER A 131 -5.19 -2.23 22.76
N ASN A 132 -4.62 -3.24 22.09
CA ASN A 132 -3.69 -4.18 22.69
C ASN A 132 -2.28 -3.56 22.70
N TYR A 133 -1.89 -3.02 23.85
CA TYR A 133 -0.55 -2.48 24.07
C TYR A 133 0.22 -3.32 25.08
N ASN A 134 1.55 -3.31 24.97
CA ASN A 134 2.44 -3.91 25.95
C ASN A 134 3.36 -2.83 26.51
N ARG A 135 3.11 -2.41 27.75
CA ARG A 135 3.81 -1.29 28.39
C ARG A 135 3.70 -0.01 27.56
N LEU A 136 4.80 0.43 26.95
CA LEU A 136 4.92 1.62 26.12
C LEU A 136 5.12 1.30 24.63
N THR A 137 4.78 0.06 24.24
CA THR A 137 4.79 -0.40 22.86
C THR A 137 3.37 -0.50 22.32
N TYR A 138 3.12 0.16 21.20
CA TYR A 138 1.83 0.29 20.55
C TYR A 138 1.91 -0.13 19.08
N ILE A 139 0.82 -0.69 18.56
CA ILE A 139 0.71 -1.06 17.15
C ILE A 139 -0.20 -0.05 16.46
N ILE A 140 0.25 0.48 15.33
CA ILE A 140 -0.51 1.40 14.49
C ILE A 140 -0.81 0.69 13.17
N HIS A 141 -2.08 0.66 12.81
CA HIS A 141 -2.54 0.13 11.53
C HIS A 141 -2.80 1.27 10.55
N ILE A 142 -2.27 1.13 9.33
CA ILE A 142 -2.43 2.09 8.26
C ILE A 142 -3.06 1.37 7.07
N ASN A 143 -4.17 1.89 6.57
CA ASN A 143 -4.82 1.39 5.36
C ASN A 143 -4.79 2.46 4.27
N THR A 144 -4.34 2.08 3.08
CA THR A 144 -4.23 2.98 1.93
C THR A 144 -4.81 2.35 0.68
N THR A 145 -5.05 3.18 -0.32
CA THR A 145 -5.43 2.74 -1.66
C THR A 145 -4.75 3.58 -2.72
N GLY A 146 -4.24 2.90 -3.74
CA GLY A 146 -3.71 3.48 -4.96
C GLY A 146 -4.65 3.19 -6.12
N GLU A 147 -4.95 4.22 -6.90
CA GLU A 147 -5.88 4.16 -8.02
C GLU A 147 -5.17 4.71 -9.26
N TYR A 148 -5.18 3.93 -10.34
CA TYR A 148 -4.72 4.40 -11.65
C TYR A 148 -5.62 3.87 -12.76
N LYS A 149 -6.24 4.80 -13.50
CA LYS A 149 -7.32 4.50 -14.46
C LYS A 149 -8.42 3.68 -13.77
N ASN A 150 -8.66 2.44 -14.22
CA ASN A 150 -9.69 1.55 -13.69
C ASN A 150 -9.12 0.47 -12.75
N ILE A 151 -7.86 0.58 -12.32
CA ILE A 151 -7.22 -0.37 -11.43
C ILE A 151 -7.04 0.27 -10.06
N LYS A 152 -7.39 -0.49 -9.03
CA LYS A 152 -7.25 -0.14 -7.63
C LYS A 152 -6.39 -1.18 -6.93
N LYS A 153 -5.50 -0.72 -6.06
CA LYS A 153 -4.61 -1.51 -5.22
C LYS A 153 -4.71 -1.04 -3.79
N GLU A 154 -4.70 -1.97 -2.85
CA GLU A 154 -4.80 -1.70 -1.42
C GLU A 154 -3.40 -1.77 -0.81
N GLY A 155 -3.11 -0.86 0.12
CA GLY A 155 -1.88 -0.88 0.90
C GLY A 155 -2.21 -1.06 2.37
N TYR A 156 -1.39 -1.84 3.06
CA TYR A 156 -1.51 -2.07 4.49
C TYR A 156 -0.14 -2.04 5.15
N ALA A 157 -0.02 -1.30 6.24
CA ALA A 157 1.17 -1.32 7.08
C ALA A 157 0.82 -1.43 8.56
N GLU A 158 1.72 -2.09 9.30
CA GLU A 158 1.76 -2.09 10.76
C GLU A 158 3.04 -1.43 11.21
N LEU A 159 2.91 -0.34 11.98
CA LEU A 159 4.02 0.32 12.63
C LEU A 159 4.02 -0.02 14.12
N ILE A 160 5.19 -0.29 14.68
CA ILE A 160 5.39 -0.46 16.11
C ILE A 160 5.99 0.84 16.65
N LEU A 161 5.23 1.49 17.52
CA LEU A 161 5.65 2.67 18.28
C LEU A 161 6.12 2.23 19.66
N ASN A 162 7.40 2.34 19.98
CA ASN A 162 7.99 2.03 21.28
C ASN A 162 8.61 3.28 21.91
N LEU A 163 7.92 3.87 22.89
CA LEU A 163 8.37 5.11 23.55
C LEU A 163 9.54 4.91 24.53
N GLU A 164 9.98 3.68 24.76
CA GLU A 164 11.19 3.36 25.56
C GLU A 164 12.44 3.18 24.66
N SER A 165 12.26 3.07 23.34
CA SER A 165 13.33 2.82 22.38
C SER A 165 14.02 4.12 21.93
N SER A 166 15.32 4.04 21.63
CA SER A 166 16.04 5.13 20.95
C SER A 166 15.60 5.32 19.50
N ASP A 167 15.07 4.26 18.89
CA ASP A 167 14.39 4.29 17.59
C ASP A 167 12.91 3.96 17.85
N PRO A 168 12.07 4.97 18.10
CA PRO A 168 10.73 4.74 18.64
C PRO A 168 9.74 4.24 17.60
N LEU A 169 10.06 4.24 16.30
CA LEU A 169 9.12 3.81 15.26
C LEU A 169 9.76 2.77 14.33
N THR A 170 9.18 1.57 14.28
CA THR A 170 9.64 0.50 13.40
C THR A 170 8.51 -0.05 12.54
N VAL A 171 8.83 -0.57 11.36
CA VAL A 171 7.84 -1.20 10.46
C VAL A 171 7.79 -2.69 10.78
N SER A 172 6.64 -3.18 11.23
CA SER A 172 6.38 -4.60 11.48
C SER A 172 5.91 -5.32 10.22
N LYS A 173 5.03 -4.66 9.46
CA LYS A 173 4.41 -5.23 8.27
C LYS A 173 4.18 -4.16 7.21
N TRP A 174 4.36 -4.54 5.96
CA TRP A 174 4.18 -3.67 4.80
C TRP A 174 3.76 -4.49 3.59
N GLU A 175 2.54 -4.28 3.09
CA GLU A 175 1.95 -5.07 2.01
C GLU A 175 1.16 -4.20 1.03
N ILE A 176 1.34 -4.44 -0.26
CA ILE A 176 0.50 -3.92 -1.33
C ILE A 176 -0.24 -5.09 -2.00
N LYS A 177 -1.57 -5.01 -2.12
CA LYS A 177 -2.47 -6.05 -2.65
C LYS A 177 -3.22 -5.56 -3.88
#